data_AF-A0A0A8X2W2-F1
#
_entry.id   AF-A0A0A8X2W2-F1
#
_cell.length_a   1.000
_cell.length_b   1.000
_cell.length_c   1.000
_cell.angle_alpha   90.00
_cell.angle_beta   90.00
_cell.angle_gamma   90.00
#
_symmetry.space_group_name_H-M   'P 1'
#
loop_
_entity.id
_entity.type
_entity.pdbx_description
1 polymer ?
#
loop_
_entity_poly.entity_id
_entity_poly.type
_entity_poly.pdbx_seq_one_letter_code
_entity_poly.pdbx_strand_id
1 'polypeptide(L)'
;MKFSNILLLFIALLLGLVGCQDKELSETATVAKEYLEQQGYNVLSYEKHQESYKITKSKVERKPYQFFWGVPGNNPVPYYKKTVDVEKFIVKNHPLDNWECCDGVKSKGKAYTYVYVVEGKVVGGTSYPYGVDDAGLGGGYWSLDGRTGD
;
A
#
# COMPACT_ATOMS: atom_id res chain seq x y z
N MET A 1 1.53 -10.55 57.84
CA MET A 1 2.13 -10.50 56.49
C MET A 1 1.22 -11.22 55.48
N LYS A 2 0.18 -10.55 54.96
CA LYS A 2 -0.67 -11.09 53.85
C LYS A 2 -1.10 -10.03 52.82
N PHE A 3 -0.95 -8.74 53.15
CA PHE A 3 -1.23 -7.63 52.22
C PHE A 3 -0.17 -7.45 51.12
N SER A 4 1.07 -7.89 51.35
CA SER A 4 2.17 -7.74 50.38
C SER A 4 1.97 -8.55 49.09
N ASN A 5 1.38 -9.76 49.19
CA ASN A 5 1.23 -10.65 48.04
C ASN A 5 0.03 -10.27 47.15
N ILE A 6 -1.00 -9.65 47.72
CA ILE A 6 -2.16 -9.16 46.96
C ILE A 6 -1.80 -7.88 46.18
N LEU A 7 -0.97 -7.01 46.76
CA LEU A 7 -0.48 -5.80 46.08
C LEU A 7 0.44 -6.15 44.89
N LEU A 8 1.29 -7.17 45.03
CA LEU A 8 2.16 -7.65 43.94
C LEU A 8 1.36 -8.26 42.78
N LEU A 9 0.25 -8.95 43.05
CA LEU A 9 -0.65 -9.48 42.02
C LEU A 9 -1.40 -8.37 41.26
N PHE A 10 -1.79 -7.30 41.94
CA PHE A 10 -2.42 -6.13 41.29
C PHE A 10 -1.43 -5.36 40.41
N ILE A 11 -0.16 -5.23 40.82
CA ILE A 11 0.88 -4.58 40.01
C ILE A 11 1.24 -5.41 38.78
N ALA A 12 1.29 -6.74 38.90
CA ALA A 12 1.53 -7.63 37.76
C ALA A 12 0.37 -7.60 36.73
N LEU A 13 -0.87 -7.41 37.18
CA LEU A 13 -2.05 -7.29 36.31
C LEU A 13 -2.07 -5.95 35.54
N LEU A 14 -1.57 -4.87 36.15
CA LEU A 14 -1.48 -3.54 35.52
C LEU A 14 -0.37 -3.45 34.46
N LEU A 15 0.67 -4.27 34.54
CA LEU A 15 1.77 -4.30 33.55
C LEU A 15 1.40 -5.05 32.25
N GLY A 16 0.28 -5.76 32.21
CA GLY A 16 -0.22 -6.47 31.02
C GLY A 16 -1.03 -5.62 30.04
N LEU A 17 -1.32 -4.36 30.37
CA LEU A 17 -2.17 -3.45 29.58
C LEU A 17 -1.37 -2.42 28.77
N VAL A 18 -0.11 -2.71 28.43
CA VAL A 18 0.56 -1.96 27.36
C VAL A 18 0.00 -2.48 26.04
N GLY A 19 -1.22 -2.05 25.72
CA GLY A 19 -1.81 -2.26 24.40
C GLY A 19 -0.85 -1.67 23.37
N CYS A 20 -0.53 -2.45 22.33
CA CYS A 20 0.02 -1.88 21.11
C CYS A 20 -0.92 -0.76 20.69
N GLN A 21 -0.42 0.47 20.72
CA GLN A 21 -1.16 1.60 20.18
C GLN A 21 -1.13 1.42 18.66
N ASP A 22 -2.14 0.73 18.13
CA ASP A 22 -2.34 0.65 16.68
C ASP A 22 -2.47 2.09 16.19
N LYS A 23 -1.53 2.51 15.36
CA LYS A 23 -1.54 3.84 14.78
C LYS A 23 -2.78 3.94 13.91
N GLU A 24 -3.72 4.79 14.33
CA GLU A 24 -4.96 5.02 13.59
C GLU A 24 -4.61 5.45 12.15
N LEU A 25 -5.18 4.73 11.17
CA LEU A 25 -5.00 5.03 9.76
C LEU A 25 -5.77 6.30 9.41
N SER A 26 -5.29 7.06 8.42
CA SER A 26 -6.10 8.12 7.82
C SER A 26 -7.36 7.53 7.15
N GLU A 27 -8.34 8.37 6.85
CA GLU A 27 -9.53 7.95 6.09
C GLU A 27 -9.15 7.34 4.73
N THR A 28 -8.22 7.96 4.00
CA THR A 28 -7.72 7.46 2.71
C THR A 28 -7.00 6.12 2.85
N ALA A 29 -6.17 5.95 3.87
CA ALA A 29 -5.48 4.69 4.14
C ALA A 29 -6.45 3.58 4.55
N THR A 30 -7.49 3.91 5.32
CA THR A 30 -8.56 2.98 5.69
C THR A 30 -9.32 2.49 4.44
N VAL A 31 -9.79 3.40 3.59
CA VAL A 31 -10.47 3.08 2.32
C VAL A 31 -9.58 2.22 1.41
N ALA A 32 -8.30 2.57 1.29
CA ALA A 32 -7.34 1.83 0.48
C ALA A 32 -7.10 0.40 1.01
N LYS A 33 -6.95 0.25 2.33
CA LYS A 33 -6.77 -1.05 2.99
C LYS A 33 -7.99 -1.94 2.76
N GLU A 34 -9.19 -1.44 3.02
CA GLU A 34 -10.44 -2.18 2.83
C GLU A 34 -10.60 -2.66 1.39
N TYR A 35 -10.29 -1.81 0.42
CA TYR A 35 -10.31 -2.20 -0.99
C TYR A 35 -9.36 -3.37 -1.27
N LEU A 36 -8.11 -3.30 -0.81
CA LEU A 36 -7.13 -4.38 -1.02
C LEU A 36 -7.60 -5.70 -0.41
N GLU A 37 -8.16 -5.66 0.80
CA GLU A 37 -8.71 -6.84 1.49
C GLU A 37 -9.92 -7.41 0.73
N GLN A 38 -10.81 -6.56 0.21
CA GLN A 38 -11.94 -6.97 -0.63
C GLN A 38 -11.50 -7.61 -1.96
N GLN A 39 -10.35 -7.20 -2.51
CA GLN A 39 -9.75 -7.85 -3.68
C GLN A 39 -9.08 -9.21 -3.35
N GLY A 40 -9.06 -9.60 -2.07
CA GLY A 40 -8.49 -10.86 -1.62
C GLY A 40 -7.00 -10.80 -1.27
N TYR A 41 -6.41 -9.60 -1.17
CA TYR A 41 -5.03 -9.44 -0.72
C TYR A 41 -4.94 -9.47 0.81
N ASN A 42 -3.86 -10.06 1.32
CA ASN A 42 -3.50 -9.99 2.72
C ASN A 42 -2.65 -8.74 2.96
N VAL A 43 -3.22 -7.69 3.54
CA VAL A 43 -2.47 -6.47 3.88
C VAL A 43 -1.58 -6.75 5.09
N LEU A 44 -0.26 -6.72 4.89
CA LEU A 44 0.73 -7.02 5.93
C LEU A 44 1.12 -5.78 6.73
N SER A 45 1.26 -4.64 6.06
CA SER A 45 1.57 -3.36 6.69
C SER A 45 1.11 -2.18 5.83
N TYR A 46 0.71 -1.10 6.50
CA TYR A 46 0.66 0.23 5.92
C TYR A 46 2.04 0.88 6.07
N GLU A 47 2.61 1.35 4.96
CA GLU A 47 3.94 1.92 4.96
C GLU A 47 3.89 3.42 5.21
N LYS A 48 3.12 4.13 4.39
CA LYS A 48 2.97 5.59 4.45
C LYS A 48 1.99 6.11 3.41
N HIS A 49 1.58 7.35 3.63
CA HIS A 49 1.07 8.22 2.60
C HIS A 49 2.23 8.59 1.66
N GLN A 50 2.14 8.17 0.40
CA GLN A 50 3.22 8.29 -0.58
C GLN A 50 3.27 9.71 -1.16
N GLU A 51 2.14 10.26 -1.59
CA GLU A 51 1.99 11.63 -2.08
C GLU A 51 0.50 12.01 -2.24
N SER A 52 0.23 13.32 -2.22
CA SER A 52 -1.03 13.91 -2.71
C SER A 52 -0.74 14.81 -3.91
N TYR A 53 -1.58 14.77 -4.94
CA TYR A 53 -1.47 15.75 -6.03
C TYR A 53 -2.76 15.96 -6.80
N LYS A 54 -2.85 17.11 -7.48
CA LYS A 54 -3.92 17.37 -8.45
C LYS A 54 -3.68 16.60 -9.75
N ILE A 55 -4.65 15.78 -10.15
CA ILE A 55 -4.60 15.06 -11.41
C ILE A 55 -4.83 16.08 -12.54
N THR A 56 -3.83 16.30 -13.39
CA THR A 56 -3.97 17.11 -14.60
C THR A 56 -3.48 16.29 -15.79
N LYS A 57 -4.02 16.58 -16.98
CA LYS A 57 -3.56 15.96 -18.22
C LYS A 57 -2.04 16.08 -18.39
N SER A 58 -1.50 17.29 -18.22
CA SER A 58 -0.04 17.53 -18.30
C SER A 58 0.77 16.76 -17.26
N LYS A 59 0.23 16.51 -16.06
CA LYS A 59 0.91 15.74 -15.03
C LYS A 59 0.86 14.25 -15.32
N VAL A 60 -0.25 13.74 -15.83
CA VAL A 60 -0.42 12.32 -16.21
C VAL A 60 0.45 11.97 -17.42
N GLU A 61 0.58 12.87 -18.40
CA GLU A 61 1.34 12.63 -19.65
C GLU A 61 2.86 12.77 -19.50
N ARG A 62 3.36 13.13 -18.30
CA ARG A 62 4.81 13.26 -18.05
C ARG A 62 5.33 12.15 -17.15
N LYS A 63 6.61 11.80 -17.31
CA LYS A 63 7.30 10.88 -16.39
C LYS A 63 7.39 11.48 -14.97
N PRO A 64 7.30 10.66 -13.91
CA PRO A 64 7.03 9.21 -13.95
C PRO A 64 5.55 8.85 -14.05
N TYR A 65 4.62 9.80 -13.86
CA TYR A 65 3.17 9.57 -13.78
C TYR A 65 2.55 8.91 -15.02
N GLN A 66 3.14 9.07 -16.21
CA GLN A 66 2.70 8.34 -17.40
C GLN A 66 2.77 6.82 -17.21
N PHE A 67 3.76 6.33 -16.45
CA PHE A 67 3.91 4.90 -16.14
C PHE A 67 2.90 4.46 -15.09
N PHE A 68 2.51 5.36 -14.19
CA PHE A 68 1.58 5.07 -13.10
C PHE A 68 0.14 4.98 -13.59
N TRP A 69 -0.26 5.92 -14.43
CA TRP A 69 -1.62 5.97 -14.98
C TRP A 69 -1.79 5.17 -16.26
N GLY A 70 -0.70 4.74 -16.90
CA GLY A 70 -0.71 3.96 -18.13
C GLY A 70 -0.94 2.45 -17.96
N VAL A 71 -1.00 1.94 -16.71
CA VAL A 71 -1.28 0.53 -16.45
C VAL A 71 -2.78 0.21 -16.62
N PRO A 72 -3.14 -1.04 -16.96
CA PRO A 72 -4.54 -1.45 -17.07
C PRO A 72 -5.35 -1.15 -15.80
N GLY A 73 -6.62 -0.77 -15.98
CA GLY A 73 -7.54 -0.46 -14.87
C GLY A 73 -7.43 0.98 -14.35
N ASN A 74 -6.35 1.71 -14.63
CA ASN A 74 -6.23 3.11 -14.25
C ASN A 74 -6.85 4.00 -15.35
N ASN A 75 -7.75 4.91 -14.96
CA ASN A 75 -8.30 5.93 -15.85
C ASN A 75 -8.34 7.30 -15.15
N PRO A 76 -7.43 8.23 -15.47
CA PRO A 76 -7.37 9.54 -14.81
C PRO A 76 -8.41 10.54 -15.32
N VAL A 77 -9.00 10.33 -16.50
CA VAL A 77 -9.85 11.32 -17.19
C VAL A 77 -11.05 11.78 -16.35
N PRO A 78 -11.81 10.89 -15.68
CA PRO A 78 -12.94 11.28 -14.83
C PRO A 78 -12.55 12.10 -13.60
N TYR A 79 -11.26 12.09 -13.24
CA TYR A 79 -10.75 12.68 -12.00
C TYR A 79 -9.85 13.89 -12.25
N TYR A 80 -9.79 14.41 -13.48
CA TYR A 80 -9.04 15.62 -13.76
C TYR A 80 -9.48 16.80 -12.89
N LYS A 81 -8.49 17.57 -12.45
CA LYS A 81 -8.54 18.69 -11.51
C LYS A 81 -8.85 18.31 -10.05
N LYS A 82 -9.18 17.04 -9.76
CA LYS A 82 -9.32 16.52 -8.39
C LYS A 82 -7.96 16.19 -7.80
N THR A 83 -7.91 16.12 -6.47
CA THR A 83 -6.74 15.66 -5.73
C THR A 83 -6.83 14.14 -5.57
N VAL A 84 -5.72 13.46 -5.82
CA VAL A 84 -5.52 12.05 -5.49
C VAL A 84 -4.54 11.94 -4.33
N ASP A 85 -4.87 11.06 -3.40
CA ASP A 85 -4.01 10.59 -2.33
C ASP A 85 -3.50 9.19 -2.69
N VAL A 86 -2.19 8.99 -2.56
CA VAL A 86 -1.55 7.71 -2.87
C VAL A 86 -1.10 7.05 -1.58
N GLU A 87 -1.67 5.89 -1.26
CA GLU A 87 -1.39 5.16 -0.03
C GLU A 87 -0.56 3.90 -0.31
N LYS A 88 0.56 3.74 0.38
CA LYS A 88 1.49 2.62 0.17
C LYS A 88 1.29 1.52 1.22
N PHE A 89 1.15 0.28 0.74
CA PHE A 89 1.06 -0.92 1.57
C PHE A 89 2.05 -1.99 1.12
N ILE A 90 2.34 -2.94 2.01
CA ILE A 90 2.91 -4.24 1.67
C ILE A 90 1.78 -5.26 1.76
N VAL A 91 1.60 -6.05 0.70
CA VAL A 91 0.59 -7.10 0.62
C VAL A 91 1.20 -8.46 0.32
N LYS A 92 0.41 -9.49 0.55
CA LYS A 92 0.62 -10.87 0.10
C LYS A 92 -0.64 -11.37 -0.59
N ASN A 93 -0.54 -12.52 -1.26
CA ASN A 93 -1.56 -13.06 -2.17
C ASN A 93 -1.69 -12.22 -3.45
N HIS A 94 -0.58 -11.62 -3.89
CA HIS A 94 -0.53 -10.79 -5.08
C HIS A 94 0.21 -11.53 -6.21
N PRO A 95 -0.13 -11.33 -7.50
CA PRO A 95 0.56 -11.99 -8.61
C PRO A 95 2.08 -11.77 -8.63
N LEU A 96 2.53 -10.62 -8.12
CA LEU A 96 3.96 -10.28 -8.02
C LEU A 96 4.69 -10.91 -6.82
N ASP A 97 4.02 -11.70 -5.98
CA ASP A 97 4.68 -12.38 -4.86
C ASP A 97 5.77 -13.34 -5.36
N ASN A 98 5.55 -13.97 -6.52
CA ASN A 98 6.49 -14.88 -7.16
C ASN A 98 7.18 -14.25 -8.38
N TRP A 99 7.18 -12.92 -8.47
CA TRP A 99 7.82 -12.23 -9.58
C TRP A 99 9.33 -12.45 -9.60
N GLU A 100 9.88 -12.69 -10.78
CA GLU A 100 11.31 -12.85 -11.04
C GLU A 100 11.64 -12.21 -12.38
N CYS A 101 12.79 -11.57 -12.48
CA CYS A 101 13.34 -11.07 -13.73
C CYS A 101 14.84 -11.38 -13.85
N CYS A 102 15.42 -10.88 -14.93
CA CYS A 102 16.84 -10.97 -15.28
C CYS A 102 17.81 -11.08 -14.11
N ASP A 103 18.85 -11.89 -14.31
CA ASP A 103 19.95 -12.07 -13.35
C ASP A 103 19.52 -12.56 -11.96
N GLY A 104 18.40 -13.29 -11.89
CA GLY A 104 17.91 -13.95 -10.67
C GLY A 104 17.30 -12.98 -9.64
N VAL A 105 16.99 -11.75 -10.06
CA VAL A 105 16.30 -10.77 -9.23
C VAL A 105 14.87 -11.23 -9.02
N LYS A 106 14.48 -11.42 -7.76
CA LYS A 106 13.16 -11.96 -7.40
C LYS A 106 12.52 -11.22 -6.24
N SER A 107 11.20 -11.16 -6.29
CA SER A 107 10.38 -10.71 -5.17
C SER A 107 10.62 -11.60 -3.95
N LYS A 108 10.50 -11.02 -2.75
CA LYS A 108 10.61 -11.76 -1.48
C LYS A 108 9.24 -12.28 -1.01
N GLY A 109 8.40 -12.78 -1.93
CA GLY A 109 7.11 -13.40 -1.60
C GLY A 109 6.01 -12.41 -1.22
N LYS A 110 6.13 -11.14 -1.64
CA LYS A 110 5.25 -10.01 -1.30
C LYS A 110 5.20 -8.99 -2.45
N ALA A 111 4.29 -8.04 -2.38
CA ALA A 111 4.27 -6.88 -3.26
C ALA A 111 4.06 -5.58 -2.50
N TYR A 112 4.62 -4.49 -3.02
CA TYR A 112 4.16 -3.15 -2.69
C TYR A 112 2.91 -2.84 -3.51
N THR A 113 1.94 -2.16 -2.90
CA THR A 113 0.80 -1.55 -3.59
C THR A 113 0.72 -0.07 -3.28
N TYR A 114 0.37 0.72 -4.29
CA TYR A 114 0.18 2.16 -4.24
C TYR A 114 -1.25 2.43 -4.68
N VAL A 115 -2.16 2.61 -3.74
CA VAL A 115 -3.59 2.72 -4.01
C VAL A 115 -3.97 4.19 -4.18
N TYR A 116 -4.69 4.52 -5.24
CA TYR A 116 -5.07 5.88 -5.58
C TYR A 116 -6.47 6.16 -5.07
N VAL A 117 -6.60 7.10 -4.15
CA VAL A 117 -7.88 7.48 -3.53
C VAL A 117 -8.24 8.91 -3.94
N VAL A 118 -9.44 9.11 -4.45
CA VAL A 118 -10.01 10.42 -4.79
C VAL A 118 -11.38 10.51 -4.15
N GLU A 119 -11.61 11.53 -3.31
CA GLU A 119 -12.91 11.78 -2.67
C GLU A 119 -13.47 10.52 -1.98
N GLY A 120 -12.62 9.82 -1.21
CA GLY A 120 -12.99 8.62 -0.45
C GLY A 120 -13.24 7.36 -1.29
N LYS A 121 -12.81 7.33 -2.56
CA LYS A 121 -12.98 6.16 -3.45
C LYS A 121 -11.66 5.74 -4.05
N VAL A 122 -11.43 4.43 -4.13
CA VAL A 122 -10.31 3.88 -4.90
C VAL A 122 -10.61 4.04 -6.39
N VAL A 123 -9.70 4.70 -7.11
CA VAL A 123 -9.83 5.03 -8.54
C VAL A 123 -8.79 4.36 -9.41
N GLY A 124 -7.92 3.56 -8.80
CA GLY A 124 -6.82 2.88 -9.46
C GLY A 124 -5.67 2.62 -8.48
N GLY A 125 -4.54 2.25 -9.06
CA GLY A 125 -3.30 2.10 -8.31
C GLY A 125 -2.26 1.32 -9.10
N THR A 126 -1.11 1.13 -8.47
CA THR A 126 -0.02 0.36 -9.05
C THR A 126 0.57 -0.61 -8.03
N SER A 127 1.23 -1.64 -8.51
CA SER A 127 1.98 -2.58 -7.69
C SER A 127 3.43 -2.72 -8.16
N TYR A 128 4.28 -3.20 -7.27
CA TYR A 128 5.71 -3.41 -7.52
C TYR A 128 6.23 -4.60 -6.70
N PRO A 129 7.10 -5.46 -7.26
CA PRO A 129 7.68 -6.59 -6.52
C PRO A 129 8.44 -6.13 -5.26
N TYR A 130 8.22 -6.78 -4.12
CA TYR A 130 8.84 -6.38 -2.87
C TYR A 130 10.31 -6.85 -2.77
N GLY A 131 11.20 -5.94 -2.39
CA GLY A 131 12.59 -6.27 -2.04
C GLY A 131 13.55 -6.35 -3.23
N VAL A 132 13.17 -5.73 -4.36
CA VAL A 132 14.01 -5.60 -5.57
C VAL A 132 14.28 -4.13 -5.92
N ASP A 133 14.10 -3.23 -4.96
CA ASP A 133 14.24 -1.78 -5.14
C ASP A 133 15.63 -1.38 -5.69
N ASP A 134 16.69 -2.09 -5.27
CA ASP A 134 18.08 -1.85 -5.69
C ASP A 134 18.43 -2.45 -7.06
N ALA A 135 17.52 -3.23 -7.67
CA ALA A 135 17.77 -3.88 -8.95
C ALA A 135 17.62 -2.94 -10.16
N GLY A 136 17.28 -1.67 -9.93
CA GLY A 136 17.22 -0.66 -10.97
C GLY A 136 16.16 -0.95 -12.04
N LEU A 137 15.03 -1.59 -11.67
CA LEU A 137 13.94 -1.89 -12.60
C LEU A 137 13.27 -0.58 -13.03
N GLY A 138 13.83 0.04 -14.08
CA GLY A 138 13.32 1.27 -14.66
C GLY A 138 11.97 1.03 -15.35
N GLY A 139 10.97 1.85 -15.03
CA GLY A 139 9.73 1.96 -15.81
C GLY A 139 8.66 0.89 -15.56
N GLY A 140 8.94 -0.17 -14.81
CA GLY A 140 7.98 -1.25 -14.56
C GLY A 140 7.13 -1.03 -13.32
N TYR A 141 5.95 -0.43 -13.48
CA TYR A 141 4.86 -0.61 -12.51
C TYR A 141 3.81 -1.50 -13.13
N TRP A 142 3.18 -2.33 -12.31
CA TRP A 142 2.03 -3.15 -12.70
C TRP A 142 0.76 -2.49 -12.15
N SER A 143 -0.40 -2.84 -12.69
CA SER A 143 -1.69 -2.53 -12.07
C SER A 143 -1.81 -3.20 -10.68
N LEU A 144 -2.82 -2.82 -9.90
CA LEU A 144 -3.08 -3.44 -8.59
C LEU A 144 -3.34 -4.95 -8.66
N ASP A 145 -3.73 -5.46 -9.83
CA ASP A 145 -3.93 -6.89 -10.09
C ASP A 145 -2.76 -7.52 -10.88
N GLY A 146 -1.61 -6.87 -10.93
CA GLY A 146 -0.36 -7.44 -11.44
C GLY A 146 -0.25 -7.52 -12.97
N ARG A 147 -1.03 -6.74 -13.73
CA ARG A 147 -0.96 -6.67 -15.20
C ARG A 147 -0.09 -5.50 -15.66
N THR A 148 0.57 -5.66 -16.80
CA THR A 148 1.20 -4.57 -17.55
C THR A 148 0.28 -4.15 -18.70
N GLY A 149 0.52 -2.98 -19.31
CA GLY A 149 -0.09 -2.67 -20.60
C GLY A 149 0.41 -3.64 -21.68
N ASP A 150 -0.43 -3.90 -22.68
CA ASP A 150 -0.08 -4.64 -23.91
C ASP A 150 0.86 -3.82 -24.81
#